data_AF-A0A9X0F9S0-F1
#
_entry.id   AF-A0A9X0F9S0-F1
#
_cell.length_a   1.000
_cell.length_b   1.000
_cell.length_c   1.000
_cell.angle_alpha   90.00
_cell.angle_beta   90.00
_cell.angle_gamma   90.00
#
_symmetry.space_group_name_H-M   'P 1'
#
loop_
_entity.id
_entity.type
_entity.pdbx_description
1 polymer ?
#
loop_
_entity_poly.entity_id
_entity_poly.type
_entity_poly.pdbx_seq_one_letter_code
_entity_poly.pdbx_strand_id
1 'polypeptide(L)'
;MKLDAVLTKGTEKKPAIVLDETVVNNSPYQAMAVKEKKGFPYRWEEWIQQAKADALSGAVSFLQYANEKGVAIYYISNRKQNQLDATLQNLQKLNIPQADKEHVLLQGKEEMGKEERRKQVATEHDIILFFGDNLSDFTGFDEKSIQDRNQAVEEMHEAFGEKFIVFPNPMYEDWESALYKYESKKSAIEKDKLRKDALHVFEDVK
;
A
#
# COMPACT_ATOMS: atom_id res chain seq x y z
N MET A 1 -7.16 17.47 12.25
CA MET A 1 -7.06 16.25 11.41
C MET A 1 -7.29 15.00 12.29
N LYS A 2 -7.54 13.80 11.74
CA LYS A 2 -7.74 12.58 12.56
C LYS A 2 -6.56 12.31 13.48
N LEU A 3 -5.34 12.54 13.00
CA LEU A 3 -4.11 12.51 13.79
C LEU A 3 -4.24 13.34 15.08
N ASP A 4 -4.58 14.63 14.97
CA ASP A 4 -4.71 15.51 16.14
C ASP A 4 -5.80 15.05 17.11
N ALA A 5 -6.92 14.55 16.56
CA ALA A 5 -8.04 14.08 17.37
C ALA A 5 -7.64 12.86 18.21
N VAL A 6 -6.88 11.92 17.65
CA VAL A 6 -6.39 10.75 18.39
C VAL A 6 -5.30 11.16 19.39
N LEU A 7 -4.35 12.02 18.99
CA LEU A 7 -3.31 12.52 19.91
C LEU A 7 -3.90 13.28 21.10
N THR A 8 -4.99 14.02 20.91
CA THR A 8 -5.69 14.74 21.99
C THR A 8 -6.38 13.78 22.96
N LYS A 9 -6.93 12.65 22.47
CA LYS A 9 -7.52 11.60 23.32
C LYS A 9 -6.46 10.85 24.13
N GLY A 10 -5.22 10.80 23.64
CA GLY A 10 -4.12 10.05 24.22
C GLY A 10 -4.08 8.59 23.77
N THR A 11 -2.92 7.97 23.94
CA THR A 11 -2.64 6.56 23.65
C THR A 11 -1.93 5.94 24.86
N GLU A 12 -2.01 4.61 25.01
CA GLU A 12 -1.33 3.91 26.11
C GLU A 12 0.16 3.75 25.82
N LYS A 13 0.48 3.39 24.57
CA LYS A 13 1.85 3.31 24.05
C LYS A 13 2.18 4.55 23.23
N LYS A 14 3.44 4.66 22.80
CA LYS A 14 3.85 5.71 21.86
C LYS A 14 3.00 5.60 20.58
N PRO A 15 2.38 6.68 20.09
CA PRO A 15 1.55 6.63 18.88
C PRO A 15 2.41 6.37 17.64
N ALA A 16 1.90 5.54 16.74
CA ALA A 16 2.51 5.29 15.44
C ALA A 16 1.49 5.37 14.29
N ILE A 17 1.96 5.77 13.11
CA ILE A 17 1.24 5.60 11.85
C ILE A 17 1.96 4.59 10.96
N VAL A 18 1.19 3.85 10.18
CA VAL A 18 1.70 2.87 9.21
C VAL A 18 1.31 3.30 7.81
N LEU A 19 2.27 3.30 6.88
CA LEU A 19 2.06 3.61 5.47
C LEU A 19 2.64 2.50 4.59
N ASP A 20 2.03 2.27 3.44
CA ASP A 20 2.60 1.46 2.36
C ASP A 20 3.26 2.32 1.25
N GLU A 21 3.67 1.70 0.14
CA GLU A 21 4.00 2.26 -1.19
C GLU A 21 3.18 3.48 -1.63
N THR A 22 2.06 3.76 -0.98
CA THR A 22 1.21 4.96 -1.04
C THR A 22 1.92 6.29 -0.73
N VAL A 23 3.21 6.27 -0.39
CA VAL A 23 4.02 7.49 -0.24
C VAL A 23 4.69 7.92 -1.54
N VAL A 24 5.01 6.97 -2.43
CA VAL A 24 5.81 7.24 -3.64
C VAL A 24 5.08 6.84 -4.92
N ASN A 25 5.23 7.65 -5.95
CA ASN A 25 4.54 7.50 -7.21
C ASN A 25 5.31 6.57 -8.17
N ASN A 26 4.84 5.33 -8.32
CA ASN A 26 5.40 4.36 -9.26
C ASN A 26 4.73 4.39 -10.65
N SER A 27 3.81 5.32 -10.93
CA SER A 27 3.15 5.41 -12.24
C SER A 27 4.09 5.56 -13.45
N PRO A 28 5.31 6.14 -13.36
CA PRO A 28 6.24 6.11 -14.50
C PRO A 28 6.64 4.70 -14.94
N TYR A 29 6.75 3.76 -14.00
CA TYR A 29 6.96 2.34 -14.31
C TYR A 29 5.76 1.76 -15.07
N GLN A 30 4.54 2.03 -14.62
CA GLN A 30 3.32 1.60 -15.30
C GLN A 30 3.22 2.19 -16.72
N ALA A 31 3.61 3.46 -16.89
CA ALA A 31 3.67 4.10 -18.20
C ALA A 31 4.70 3.45 -19.14
N MET A 32 5.87 3.05 -18.62
CA MET A 32 6.85 2.27 -19.37
C MET A 32 6.28 0.90 -19.77
N ALA A 33 5.64 0.19 -18.84
CA ALA A 33 5.04 -1.11 -19.12
C ALA A 33 4.00 -1.06 -20.25
N VAL A 34 3.18 -0.01 -20.30
CA VAL A 34 2.22 0.25 -21.40
C VAL A 34 2.96 0.51 -22.71
N LYS A 35 3.95 1.42 -22.72
CA LYS A 35 4.72 1.77 -23.94
C LYS A 35 5.46 0.57 -24.52
N GLU A 36 6.06 -0.26 -23.67
CA GLU A 36 6.84 -1.42 -24.09
C GLU A 36 6.00 -2.69 -24.26
N LYS A 37 4.70 -2.67 -23.90
CA LYS A 37 3.80 -3.83 -23.89
C LYS A 37 4.35 -5.02 -23.08
N LYS A 38 5.06 -4.71 -22.00
CA LYS A 38 5.67 -5.69 -21.08
C LYS A 38 5.32 -5.30 -19.65
N GLY A 39 4.40 -6.07 -19.05
CA GLY A 39 3.92 -5.83 -17.70
C GLY A 39 4.88 -6.30 -16.61
N PHE A 40 4.48 -6.09 -15.37
CA PHE A 40 5.17 -6.59 -14.18
C PHE A 40 5.48 -8.10 -14.29
N PRO A 41 6.67 -8.56 -13.85
CA PRO A 41 7.73 -7.82 -13.17
C PRO A 41 8.82 -7.21 -14.09
N TYR A 42 8.57 -7.11 -15.39
CA TYR A 42 9.59 -6.66 -16.36
C TYR A 42 10.18 -5.31 -15.97
N ARG A 43 11.50 -5.24 -15.77
CA ARG A 43 12.28 -4.04 -15.37
C ARG A 43 11.85 -3.36 -14.06
N TRP A 44 11.03 -4.01 -13.22
CA TRP A 44 10.63 -3.44 -11.94
C TRP A 44 11.84 -3.17 -11.03
N GLU A 45 12.77 -4.11 -10.97
CA GLU A 45 13.99 -3.94 -10.17
C GLU A 45 14.85 -2.78 -10.67
N GLU A 46 14.97 -2.59 -11.99
CA GLU A 46 15.66 -1.43 -12.56
C GLU A 46 14.98 -0.10 -12.21
N TRP A 47 13.65 -0.06 -12.12
CA TRP A 47 12.90 1.12 -11.67
C TRP A 47 13.15 1.42 -10.19
N ILE A 48 13.16 0.39 -9.34
CA ILE A 48 13.44 0.59 -7.91
C ILE A 48 14.88 1.07 -7.68
N GLN A 49 15.87 0.44 -8.32
CA GLN A 49 17.28 0.80 -8.18
C GLN A 49 17.60 2.23 -8.66
N GLN A 50 16.74 2.77 -9.51
CA GLN A 50 16.82 4.14 -9.98
C GLN A 50 16.56 5.15 -8.84
N ALA A 51 15.77 4.80 -7.82
CA ALA A 51 15.49 5.61 -6.63
C ALA A 51 15.13 7.08 -6.96
N LYS A 52 14.17 7.25 -7.89
CA LYS A 52 13.71 8.53 -8.43
C LYS A 52 12.20 8.58 -8.65
N ALA A 53 11.44 7.77 -7.90
CA ALA A 53 10.00 7.99 -7.78
C ALA A 53 9.75 9.31 -7.05
N ASP A 54 8.76 10.07 -7.51
CA ASP A 54 8.32 11.29 -6.83
C ASP A 54 7.43 10.93 -5.62
N ALA A 55 7.31 11.83 -4.65
CA ALA A 55 6.32 11.65 -3.59
C ALA A 55 4.90 11.87 -4.11
N LEU A 56 3.94 11.13 -3.56
CA LEU A 56 2.53 11.42 -3.76
C LEU A 56 2.14 12.76 -3.10
N SER A 57 1.18 13.45 -3.71
CA SER A 57 0.78 14.80 -3.27
C SER A 57 0.30 14.79 -1.82
N GLY A 58 0.85 15.69 -1.01
CA GLY A 58 0.51 15.83 0.42
C GLY A 58 1.23 14.85 1.36
N ALA A 59 1.85 13.78 0.85
CA ALA A 59 2.48 12.76 1.69
C ALA A 59 3.65 13.35 2.51
N VAL A 60 4.59 14.04 1.88
CA VAL A 60 5.77 14.61 2.56
C VAL A 60 5.36 15.59 3.67
N SER A 61 4.45 16.53 3.37
CA SER A 61 3.98 17.51 4.35
C SER A 61 3.26 16.87 5.53
N PHE A 62 2.44 15.84 5.27
CA PHE A 62 1.75 15.12 6.35
C PHE A 62 2.73 14.34 7.23
N LEU A 63 3.71 13.65 6.62
CA LEU A 63 4.70 12.87 7.34
C LEU A 63 5.63 13.76 8.18
N GLN A 64 6.04 14.90 7.65
CA GLN A 64 6.79 15.90 8.43
C GLN A 64 5.98 16.40 9.62
N TYR A 65 4.71 16.72 9.43
CA TYR A 65 3.81 17.11 10.53
C TYR A 65 3.68 16.01 11.59
N ALA A 66 3.49 14.75 11.20
CA ALA A 66 3.42 13.63 12.14
C ALA A 66 4.74 13.46 12.92
N ASN A 67 5.87 13.59 12.24
CA ASN A 67 7.20 13.53 12.84
C ASN A 67 7.42 14.66 13.86
N GLU A 68 7.03 15.90 13.55
CA GLU A 68 7.09 17.04 14.47
C GLU A 68 6.20 16.86 15.71
N LYS A 69 5.11 16.09 15.61
CA LYS A 69 4.26 15.71 16.73
C LYS A 69 4.82 14.55 17.57
N GLY A 70 6.00 14.02 17.23
CA GLY A 70 6.64 12.92 17.95
C GLY A 70 6.03 11.54 17.66
N VAL A 71 5.25 11.43 16.58
CA VAL A 71 4.61 10.17 16.17
C VAL A 71 5.63 9.31 15.43
N ALA A 72 5.70 8.02 15.78
CA ALA A 72 6.53 7.07 15.03
C ALA A 72 5.89 6.77 13.67
N ILE A 73 6.70 6.66 12.63
CA ILE A 73 6.25 6.48 11.25
C ILE A 73 6.89 5.20 10.72
N TYR A 74 6.05 4.22 10.38
CA TYR A 74 6.52 2.95 9.81
C TYR A 74 6.07 2.81 8.37
N TYR A 75 7.02 2.52 7.49
CA TYR A 75 6.81 2.26 6.06
C TYR A 75 6.83 0.75 5.83
N ILE A 76 5.65 0.12 5.81
CA ILE A 76 5.50 -1.34 5.66
C ILE A 76 5.19 -1.66 4.21
N SER A 77 6.19 -2.14 3.48
CA SER A 77 6.17 -2.26 2.01
C SER A 77 6.40 -3.68 1.52
N ASN A 78 5.71 -4.09 0.46
CA ASN A 78 5.95 -5.39 -0.19
C ASN A 78 7.10 -5.39 -1.21
N ARG A 79 7.94 -4.35 -1.21
CA ARG A 79 9.27 -4.43 -1.81
C ARG A 79 10.10 -5.53 -1.13
N LYS A 80 11.04 -6.09 -1.88
CA LYS A 80 11.92 -7.17 -1.43
C LYS A 80 13.07 -6.62 -0.58
N GLN A 81 13.60 -7.44 0.32
CA GLN A 81 14.76 -7.06 1.16
C GLN A 81 15.96 -6.51 0.38
N ASN A 82 16.26 -7.08 -0.80
CA ASN A 82 17.36 -6.60 -1.64
C ASN A 82 17.12 -5.20 -2.26
N GLN A 83 15.92 -4.63 -2.07
CA GLN A 83 15.53 -3.29 -2.51
C GLN A 83 15.58 -2.25 -1.38
N LEU A 84 16.00 -2.62 -0.17
CA LEU A 84 16.01 -1.72 1.00
C LEU A 84 16.85 -0.47 0.76
N ASP A 85 18.10 -0.62 0.35
CA ASP A 85 19.01 0.52 0.21
C ASP A 85 18.51 1.52 -0.86
N ALA A 86 17.99 1.03 -1.98
CA ALA A 86 17.39 1.87 -3.02
C ALA A 86 16.09 2.56 -2.56
N THR A 87 15.30 1.87 -1.73
CA THR A 87 14.07 2.42 -1.14
C THR A 87 14.41 3.54 -0.17
N LEU A 88 15.35 3.32 0.74
CA LEU A 88 15.85 4.34 1.66
C LEU A 88 16.41 5.55 0.90
N GLN A 89 17.23 5.30 -0.12
CA GLN A 89 17.77 6.38 -0.96
C GLN A 89 16.65 7.21 -1.60
N ASN A 90 15.58 6.58 -2.09
CA ASN A 90 14.46 7.32 -2.68
C ASN A 90 13.72 8.15 -1.62
N LEU A 91 13.40 7.57 -0.47
CA LEU A 91 12.68 8.27 0.61
C LEU A 91 13.49 9.45 1.15
N GLN A 92 14.80 9.26 1.36
CA GLN A 92 15.72 10.30 1.82
C GLN A 92 15.84 11.46 0.82
N LYS A 93 15.93 11.18 -0.49
CA LYS A 93 15.93 12.22 -1.54
C LYS A 93 14.66 13.09 -1.52
N LEU A 94 13.53 12.51 -1.10
CA LEU A 94 12.25 13.19 -0.99
C LEU A 94 12.07 13.92 0.35
N ASN A 95 13.08 13.90 1.23
CA ASN A 95 13.01 14.42 2.60
C ASN A 95 11.84 13.81 3.40
N ILE A 96 11.58 12.52 3.20
CA ILE A 96 10.61 11.77 3.99
C ILE A 96 11.25 11.45 5.36
N PRO A 97 10.61 11.79 6.49
CA PRO A 97 11.19 11.62 7.82
C PRO A 97 11.27 10.14 8.22
N GLN A 98 12.16 9.81 9.17
CA GLN A 98 12.33 8.44 9.68
C GLN A 98 12.61 7.43 8.53
N ALA A 99 13.28 7.87 7.46
CA ALA A 99 13.67 7.02 6.34
C ALA A 99 14.97 6.26 6.65
N ASP A 100 14.87 5.30 7.57
CA ASP A 100 15.96 4.45 8.04
C ASP A 100 15.53 2.98 8.16
N LYS A 101 16.48 2.11 8.55
CA LYS A 101 16.26 0.66 8.60
C LYS A 101 15.37 0.21 9.76
N GLU A 102 15.13 1.06 10.75
CA GLU A 102 14.26 0.74 11.89
C GLU A 102 12.78 0.98 11.54
N HIS A 103 12.53 1.93 10.66
CA HIS A 103 11.19 2.39 10.31
C HIS A 103 10.72 1.90 8.93
N VAL A 104 11.63 1.50 8.03
CA VAL A 104 11.28 0.92 6.72
C VAL A 104 11.31 -0.61 6.79
N LEU A 105 10.12 -1.21 6.84
CA LEU A 105 9.91 -2.65 7.04
C LEU A 105 9.47 -3.32 5.72
N LEU A 106 10.46 -3.85 4.99
CA LEU A 106 10.22 -4.56 3.72
C LEU A 106 9.78 -6.01 3.94
N GLN A 107 9.25 -6.65 2.89
CA GLN A 107 8.73 -8.02 2.97
C GLN A 107 9.83 -9.05 3.21
N GLY A 108 9.64 -9.92 4.21
CA GLY A 108 10.49 -11.08 4.47
C GLY A 108 10.42 -12.12 3.34
N LYS A 109 11.45 -12.96 3.20
CA LYS A 109 11.55 -13.94 2.10
C LYS A 109 10.37 -14.94 2.04
N GLU A 110 9.84 -15.31 3.19
CA GLU A 110 8.74 -16.27 3.35
C GLU A 110 7.48 -15.60 3.94
N GLU A 111 7.50 -14.28 4.08
CA GLU A 111 6.40 -13.52 4.66
C GLU A 111 5.27 -13.33 3.65
N MET A 112 4.04 -13.60 4.10
CA MET A 112 2.82 -13.36 3.35
C MET A 112 2.07 -12.16 3.92
N GLY A 113 1.68 -11.23 3.05
CA GLY A 113 1.03 -10.00 3.47
C GLY A 113 1.93 -9.14 4.36
N LYS A 114 1.30 -8.35 5.24
CA LYS A 114 1.97 -7.33 6.07
C LYS A 114 1.65 -7.43 7.56
N GLU A 115 0.85 -8.42 7.94
CA GLU A 115 0.31 -8.52 9.28
C GLU A 115 1.40 -8.78 10.34
N GLU A 116 2.45 -9.53 10.00
CA GLU A 116 3.56 -9.77 10.92
C GLU A 116 4.31 -8.47 11.26
N ARG A 117 4.60 -7.65 10.26
CA ARG A 117 5.22 -6.32 10.46
C ARG A 117 4.31 -5.36 11.21
N ARG A 118 2.99 -5.36 10.94
CA ARG A 118 2.02 -4.58 11.74
C ARG A 118 2.01 -5.00 13.20
N LYS A 119 2.02 -6.31 13.47
CA LYS A 119 2.11 -6.85 14.83
C LYS A 119 3.41 -6.47 15.52
N GLN A 120 4.54 -6.49 14.80
CA GLN A 120 5.83 -6.03 15.31
C GLN A 120 5.77 -4.56 15.75
N VAL A 121 5.16 -3.68 14.95
CA VAL A 121 5.00 -2.26 15.36
C VAL A 121 4.09 -2.15 16.58
N ALA A 122 3.00 -2.92 16.61
CA ALA A 122 2.01 -2.90 17.69
C ALA A 122 2.52 -3.41 19.05
N THR A 123 3.68 -4.08 19.10
CA THR A 123 4.29 -4.49 20.39
C THR A 123 4.75 -3.28 21.19
N GLU A 124 5.29 -2.26 20.54
CA GLU A 124 5.87 -1.06 21.16
C GLU A 124 5.01 0.20 20.98
N HIS A 125 4.10 0.20 20.00
CA HIS A 125 3.33 1.38 19.61
C HIS A 125 1.82 1.12 19.54
N ASP A 126 1.04 2.18 19.72
CA ASP A 126 -0.37 2.18 19.37
C ASP A 126 -0.49 2.68 17.93
N ILE A 127 -0.86 1.78 17.00
CA ILE A 127 -1.06 2.17 15.60
C ILE A 127 -2.40 2.90 15.47
N ILE A 128 -2.31 4.22 15.33
CA ILE A 128 -3.46 5.13 15.36
C ILE A 128 -4.07 5.37 13.98
N LEU A 129 -3.29 5.28 12.91
CA LEU A 129 -3.75 5.45 11.53
C LEU A 129 -2.97 4.53 10.59
N PHE A 130 -3.66 4.04 9.58
CA PHE A 130 -3.10 3.31 8.45
C PHE A 130 -3.34 4.10 7.16
N PHE A 131 -2.35 4.10 6.26
CA PHE A 131 -2.42 4.75 4.96
C PHE A 131 -2.06 3.74 3.89
N GLY A 132 -2.95 3.55 2.92
CA GLY A 132 -2.82 2.48 1.92
C GLY A 132 -3.63 2.74 0.66
N ASP A 133 -3.19 2.20 -0.45
CA ASP A 133 -3.95 2.14 -1.71
C ASP A 133 -4.51 0.75 -2.01
N ASN A 134 -4.13 -0.25 -1.22
CA ASN A 134 -4.69 -1.58 -1.21
C ASN A 134 -5.40 -1.88 0.11
N LEU A 135 -6.44 -2.73 0.10
CA LEU A 135 -7.15 -3.12 1.31
C LEU A 135 -6.28 -3.92 2.28
N SER A 136 -5.34 -4.73 1.77
CA SER A 136 -4.40 -5.51 2.60
C SER A 136 -3.34 -4.66 3.32
N ASP A 137 -3.31 -3.35 3.07
CA ASP A 137 -2.56 -2.38 3.89
C ASP A 137 -3.22 -2.20 5.26
N PHE A 138 -4.53 -2.44 5.32
CA PHE A 138 -5.33 -2.46 6.52
C PHE A 138 -5.47 -3.90 7.06
N THR A 139 -5.80 -4.01 8.34
CA THR A 139 -6.05 -5.32 8.97
C THR A 139 -7.39 -5.89 8.52
N GLY A 140 -7.42 -7.18 8.15
CA GLY A 140 -8.68 -7.92 7.92
C GLY A 140 -9.06 -8.17 6.47
N PHE A 141 -8.21 -7.84 5.50
CA PHE A 141 -8.53 -7.96 4.07
C PHE A 141 -7.68 -8.96 3.27
N ASP A 142 -6.74 -9.64 3.92
CA ASP A 142 -5.77 -10.51 3.26
C ASP A 142 -6.43 -11.66 2.47
N GLU A 143 -6.00 -11.84 1.22
CA GLU A 143 -6.36 -12.94 0.30
C GLU A 143 -7.86 -13.24 0.13
N LYS A 144 -8.74 -12.26 0.38
CA LYS A 144 -10.19 -12.41 0.22
C LYS A 144 -10.63 -12.45 -1.25
N SER A 145 -11.70 -13.19 -1.54
CA SER A 145 -12.39 -13.13 -2.84
C SER A 145 -12.94 -11.73 -3.12
N ILE A 146 -13.32 -11.42 -4.37
CA ILE A 146 -13.95 -10.13 -4.71
C ILE A 146 -15.20 -9.87 -3.84
N GLN A 147 -16.02 -10.90 -3.64
CA GLN A 147 -17.23 -10.76 -2.82
C GLN A 147 -16.87 -10.50 -1.36
N ASP A 148 -15.99 -11.32 -0.78
CA ASP A 148 -15.66 -11.22 0.64
C ASP A 148 -14.90 -9.94 0.98
N ARG A 149 -14.02 -9.47 0.10
CA ARG A 149 -13.28 -8.21 0.32
C ARG A 149 -14.21 -7.01 0.26
N ASN A 150 -15.18 -7.01 -0.66
CA ASN A 150 -16.15 -5.92 -0.78
C ASN A 150 -17.13 -5.94 0.41
N GLN A 151 -17.59 -7.12 0.82
CA GLN A 151 -18.43 -7.29 2.01
C GLN A 151 -17.70 -6.82 3.28
N ALA A 152 -16.41 -7.13 3.43
CA ALA A 152 -15.61 -6.64 4.55
C ALA A 152 -15.47 -5.11 4.56
N VAL A 153 -15.44 -4.45 3.39
CA VAL A 153 -15.47 -2.98 3.31
C VAL A 153 -16.77 -2.43 3.88
N GLU A 154 -17.91 -3.03 3.51
CA GLU A 154 -19.23 -2.62 4.04
C GLU A 154 -19.32 -2.83 5.56
N GLU A 155 -18.81 -3.95 6.06
CA GLU A 155 -18.78 -4.25 7.50
C GLU A 155 -17.88 -3.29 8.29
N MET A 156 -16.80 -2.80 7.68
CA MET A 156 -15.81 -1.92 8.29
C MET A 156 -15.94 -0.45 7.83
N HIS A 157 -17.06 -0.05 7.22
CA HIS A 157 -17.21 1.25 6.57
C HIS A 157 -16.87 2.44 7.49
N GLU A 158 -17.19 2.36 8.79
CA GLU A 158 -16.88 3.40 9.78
C GLU A 158 -15.38 3.60 10.01
N ALA A 159 -14.54 2.59 9.72
CA ALA A 159 -13.09 2.70 9.87
C ALA A 159 -12.45 3.51 8.75
N PHE A 160 -13.07 3.58 7.57
CA PHE A 160 -12.54 4.30 6.42
C PHE A 160 -12.69 5.83 6.61
N GLY A 161 -11.58 6.55 6.51
CA GLY A 161 -11.49 7.97 6.85
C GLY A 161 -11.37 8.27 8.35
N GLU A 162 -11.52 7.26 9.22
CA GLU A 162 -11.26 7.36 10.66
C GLU A 162 -9.88 6.78 11.03
N LYS A 163 -9.70 5.48 10.78
CA LYS A 163 -8.46 4.73 11.05
C LYS A 163 -7.74 4.29 9.76
N PHE A 164 -8.51 3.99 8.71
CA PHE A 164 -8.01 3.56 7.40
C PHE A 164 -8.12 4.71 6.41
N ILE A 165 -6.98 5.27 6.01
CA ILE A 165 -6.91 6.37 5.05
C ILE A 165 -6.54 5.78 3.69
N VAL A 166 -7.53 5.71 2.80
CA VAL A 166 -7.41 5.04 1.49
C VAL A 166 -7.00 6.02 0.41
N PHE A 167 -6.16 5.55 -0.50
CA PHE A 167 -5.77 6.26 -1.71
C PHE A 167 -6.19 5.48 -2.96
N PRO A 168 -6.47 6.17 -4.07
CA PRO A 168 -6.91 5.51 -5.29
C PRO A 168 -5.71 4.93 -6.07
N ASN A 169 -5.70 3.62 -6.27
CA ASN A 169 -4.82 2.94 -7.24
C ASN A 169 -5.64 2.04 -8.18
N PRO A 170 -6.05 2.56 -9.36
CA PRO A 170 -6.75 1.76 -10.37
C PRO A 170 -5.81 1.01 -11.32
N MET A 171 -4.50 0.97 -11.04
CA MET A 171 -3.50 0.45 -11.98
C MET A 171 -3.15 -1.03 -11.75
N TYR A 172 -3.08 -1.44 -10.48
CA TYR A 172 -2.76 -2.79 -10.01
C TYR A 172 -3.15 -2.89 -8.52
N GLU A 173 -2.91 -4.04 -7.89
CA GLU A 173 -3.09 -4.41 -6.46
C GLU A 173 -4.07 -5.59 -6.28
N ASP A 174 -4.43 -5.93 -5.02
CA ASP A 174 -5.21 -7.13 -4.72
C ASP A 174 -6.62 -7.13 -5.29
N TRP A 175 -7.19 -5.98 -5.65
CA TRP A 175 -8.47 -5.97 -6.38
C TRP A 175 -8.36 -6.68 -7.74
N GLU A 176 -7.20 -6.59 -8.39
CA GLU A 176 -6.89 -7.33 -9.61
C GLU A 176 -6.48 -8.77 -9.29
N SER A 177 -5.65 -8.99 -8.26
CA SER A 177 -5.23 -10.34 -7.86
C SER A 177 -6.43 -11.21 -7.44
N ALA A 178 -7.42 -10.64 -6.74
CA ALA A 178 -8.64 -11.32 -6.33
C ALA A 178 -9.47 -11.82 -7.52
N LEU A 179 -9.50 -11.05 -8.62
CA LEU A 179 -10.11 -11.49 -9.88
C LEU A 179 -9.42 -12.74 -10.44
N TYR A 180 -8.11 -12.87 -10.20
CA TYR A 180 -7.30 -14.02 -10.59
C TYR A 180 -7.22 -15.10 -9.51
N LYS A 181 -8.01 -14.99 -8.44
CA LYS A 181 -7.94 -15.91 -7.28
C LYS A 181 -6.53 -16.01 -6.69
N TYR A 182 -5.77 -14.91 -6.75
CA TYR A 182 -4.37 -14.80 -6.35
C TYR A 182 -3.41 -15.76 -7.08
N GLU A 183 -3.84 -16.34 -8.21
CA GLU A 183 -2.98 -17.18 -9.05
C GLU A 183 -2.15 -16.32 -10.01
N SER A 184 -0.92 -16.01 -9.60
CA SER A 184 -0.02 -15.12 -10.35
C SER A 184 0.39 -15.62 -11.75
N LYS A 185 0.31 -16.93 -12.00
CA LYS A 185 0.80 -17.61 -13.22
C LYS A 185 -0.21 -17.68 -14.39
N LYS A 186 -1.36 -17.02 -14.30
CA LYS A 186 -2.32 -16.96 -15.42
C LYS A 186 -1.70 -16.27 -16.64
N SER A 187 -1.95 -16.82 -17.83
CA SER A 187 -1.53 -16.26 -19.12
C SER A 187 -2.23 -14.93 -19.40
N ALA A 188 -1.69 -14.15 -20.34
CA ALA A 188 -2.29 -12.88 -20.75
C ALA A 188 -3.71 -13.06 -21.31
N ILE A 189 -3.98 -14.17 -22.02
CA ILE A 189 -5.29 -14.49 -22.58
C ILE A 189 -6.30 -14.80 -21.47
N GLU A 190 -5.91 -15.59 -20.47
CA GLU A 190 -6.77 -15.87 -19.32
C GLU A 190 -7.08 -14.61 -18.53
N LYS A 191 -6.08 -13.75 -18.30
CA LYS A 191 -6.27 -12.46 -17.61
C LYS A 191 -7.19 -11.52 -18.39
N ASP A 192 -7.05 -11.43 -19.72
CA ASP A 192 -7.93 -10.64 -20.58
C ASP A 192 -9.39 -11.12 -20.49
N LYS A 193 -9.61 -12.44 -20.58
CA LYS A 193 -10.94 -13.03 -20.42
C LYS A 193 -11.54 -12.71 -19.06
N LEU A 194 -10.81 -12.96 -17.97
CA LEU A 194 -11.31 -12.71 -16.61
C LEU A 194 -11.66 -11.23 -16.39
N ARG A 195 -10.85 -10.30 -16.91
CA ARG A 195 -11.16 -8.85 -16.85
C ARG A 195 -12.45 -8.50 -17.58
N LYS A 196 -12.68 -9.05 -18.76
CA LYS A 196 -13.90 -8.81 -19.55
C LYS A 196 -15.13 -9.44 -18.89
N ASP A 197 -15.00 -10.67 -18.40
CA ASP A 197 -16.10 -11.40 -17.73
C ASP A 197 -16.54 -10.71 -16.42
N ALA A 198 -15.66 -9.92 -15.79
CA ALA A 198 -15.97 -9.15 -14.58
C ALA A 198 -16.68 -7.82 -14.85
N LEU A 199 -16.86 -7.41 -16.11
CA LEU A 199 -17.56 -6.16 -16.42
C LEU A 199 -19.07 -6.35 -16.27
N HIS A 200 -19.69 -5.47 -15.48
CA HIS A 200 -21.15 -5.37 -15.39
C HIS A 200 -21.63 -4.40 -16.46
N VAL A 201 -22.10 -4.94 -17.58
CA VAL A 201 -22.57 -4.14 -18.73
C VAL A 201 -24.07 -3.88 -18.62
N PHE A 202 -24.49 -2.70 -19.06
CA PHE A 202 -25.91 -2.42 -19.28
C PHE A 202 -26.38 -3.23 -20.49
N GLU A 203 -27.49 -3.97 -20.36
CA GLU A 203 -28.11 -4.69 -21.46
C GLU A 203 -29.30 -3.88 -21.99
N ASP A 204 -29.34 -3.63 -23.30
CA ASP A 204 -30.50 -3.04 -23.94
C ASP A 204 -31.68 -4.01 -23.83
N VAL A 205 -32.77 -3.57 -23.20
CA VAL A 205 -34.05 -4.31 -23.19
C VAL A 205 -34.57 -4.30 -24.63
N LYS A 206 -34.50 -5.46 -25.30
CA LYS A 206 -35.15 -5.66 -26.60
C LYS A 206 -36.67 -5.71 -26.46
#